data_AF-A0A0F3L1P1-F1
#
_entry.id   AF-A0A0F3L1P1-F1
#
_cell.length_a   1.000
_cell.length_b   1.000
_cell.length_c   1.000
_cell.angle_alpha   90.00
_cell.angle_beta   90.00
_cell.angle_gamma   90.00
#
_symmetry.space_group_name_H-M   'P 1'
#
loop_
_entity.id
_entity.type
_entity.pdbx_description
1 polymer ?
#
loop_
_entity_poly.entity_id
_entity_poly.type
_entity_poly.pdbx_seq_one_letter_code
_entity_poly.pdbx_strand_id
1 'polypeptide(L)' 'MVSPTIQPTIPATVYIRWSSEAQTGRDSLRRQLEAAQRYADEHRLLIVETIIDEAVSAFSGHHLTKGRLGQFIRRV' A
#
# COMPACT_ATOMS: atom_id res chain seq x y z
N MET A 1 5.07 -4.38 -32.61
CA MET A 1 4.39 -3.81 -31.43
C MET A 1 4.13 -4.93 -30.44
N VAL A 2 5.09 -5.26 -29.58
CA VAL A 2 4.92 -6.33 -28.58
C VAL A 2 3.87 -5.89 -27.56
N SER A 3 2.69 -6.49 -27.64
CA SER A 3 1.68 -6.44 -26.58
C SER A 3 2.28 -7.04 -25.31
N PRO A 4 2.17 -6.40 -24.14
CA PRO A 4 2.68 -6.99 -22.91
C PRO A 4 1.77 -8.18 -22.56
N THR A 5 2.28 -9.40 -22.75
CA THR A 5 1.70 -10.61 -22.19
C THR A 5 1.69 -10.42 -20.67
N ILE A 6 0.52 -10.13 -20.09
CA ILE A 6 0.36 -10.14 -18.64
C ILE A 6 0.50 -11.60 -18.21
N GLN A 7 1.70 -11.97 -17.74
CA GLN A 7 1.90 -13.24 -17.06
C GLN A 7 0.94 -13.29 -15.85
N PRO A 8 0.36 -14.45 -15.50
CA PRO A 8 -0.51 -14.56 -14.34
C PRO A 8 0.31 -14.31 -13.07
N THR A 9 0.33 -13.05 -12.67
CA THR A 9 0.93 -12.55 -11.43
C THR A 9 -0.13 -12.62 -10.34
N ILE A 10 0.28 -13.03 -9.15
CA ILE A 10 -0.64 -13.13 -8.02
C ILE A 10 -1.07 -11.71 -7.65
N PRO A 11 -2.38 -11.38 -7.65
CA PRO A 11 -2.83 -10.04 -7.31
C PRO A 11 -2.51 -9.75 -5.83
N ALA A 12 -1.97 -8.57 -5.57
CA ALA A 12 -1.57 -8.11 -4.25
C ALA A 12 -2.12 -6.70 -3.98
N THR A 13 -2.56 -6.48 -2.75
CA THR A 13 -2.93 -5.15 -2.26
C THR A 13 -1.85 -4.64 -1.33
N VAL A 14 -1.40 -3.40 -1.56
CA VAL A 14 -0.39 -2.73 -0.75
C VAL A 14 -1.08 -1.76 0.19
N TYR A 15 -0.72 -1.79 1.48
CA TYR A 15 -1.20 -0.84 2.49
C TYR A 15 -0.04 -0.06 3.09
N ILE A 16 -0.09 1.26 2.99
CA ILE A 16 0.95 2.20 3.42
C ILE A 16 0.36 3.13 4.49
N ARG A 17 1.12 3.38 5.56
CA ARG A 17 0.71 4.30 6.64
C ARG A 17 1.89 5.04 7.26
N TRP A 18 1.65 6.21 7.86
CA TRP A 18 2.62 6.90 8.73
C TRP A 18 1.92 7.76 9.79
N SER A 19 2.62 8.05 10.89
CA SER A 19 2.02 8.59 12.12
C SER A 19 2.09 10.11 12.29
N SER A 20 2.90 10.83 11.51
CA SER A 20 3.18 12.25 11.77
C SER A 20 3.05 13.12 10.52
N GLU A 21 2.28 14.22 10.63
CA GLU A 21 2.17 15.29 9.62
C GLU A 21 3.39 16.23 9.62
N ALA A 22 4.15 16.26 10.72
CA ALA A 22 5.14 17.31 11.02
C ALA A 22 6.39 17.33 10.11
N GLN A 23 6.56 16.37 9.21
CA GLN A 23 7.49 16.48 8.08
C GLN A 23 6.84 15.78 6.89
N THR A 24 6.33 16.57 5.96
CA THR A 24 5.47 16.17 4.85
C THR A 24 6.09 15.06 3.98
N GLY A 25 5.85 13.81 4.40
CA GLY A 25 5.14 12.72 3.70
C GLY A 25 5.76 12.14 2.42
N ARG A 26 6.43 12.96 1.61
CA ARG A 26 6.87 12.59 0.25
C ARG A 26 7.94 11.51 0.26
N ASP A 27 8.91 11.58 1.19
CA ASP A 27 9.98 10.59 1.22
C ASP A 27 9.56 9.27 1.89
N SER A 28 8.71 9.33 2.92
CA SER A 28 8.17 8.12 3.56
C SER A 28 7.27 7.34 2.61
N LEU A 29 6.37 8.02 1.89
CA LEU A 29 5.51 7.41 0.89
C LEU A 29 6.34 6.82 -0.27
N ARG A 30 7.30 7.60 -0.80
CA ARG A 30 8.17 7.15 -1.90
C ARG A 30 8.94 5.88 -1.52
N ARG A 31 9.61 5.87 -0.37
CA ARG A 31 10.37 4.68 0.08
C ARG A 31 9.49 3.46 0.30
N GLN A 32 8.28 3.65 0.82
CA GLN A 32 7.34 2.54 1.04
C GLN A 32 6.79 2.00 -0.28
N LEU A 33 6.50 2.86 -1.26
CA LEU A 33 6.09 2.45 -2.61
C LEU A 33 7.22 1.72 -3.34
N GLU A 34 8.45 2.24 -3.28
CA GLU A 34 9.62 1.58 -3.89
C GLU A 34 9.87 0.21 -3.28
N ALA A 35 9.79 0.09 -1.95
CA ALA A 35 9.93 -1.19 -1.26
C ALA A 35 8.82 -2.19 -1.65
N ALA A 36 7.58 -1.72 -1.74
CA ALA A 36 6.44 -2.55 -2.15
C ALA A 36 6.57 -3.01 -3.61
N GLN A 37 6.98 -2.13 -4.52
CA GLN A 37 7.20 -2.47 -5.92
C GLN A 37 8.34 -3.48 -6.06
N ARG A 38 9.46 -3.28 -5.37
CA ARG A 38 10.60 -4.21 -5.41
C ARG A 38 10.18 -5.60 -4.91
N TYR A 39 9.42 -5.66 -3.81
CA TYR A 39 8.88 -6.92 -3.31
C TYR A 39 7.93 -7.58 -4.32
N ALA A 40 7.05 -6.81 -4.96
CA ALA A 40 6.15 -7.34 -5.96
C ALA A 40 6.90 -7.92 -7.17
N ASP A 41 7.94 -7.23 -7.64
CA ASP A 41 8.77 -7.67 -8.76
C ASP A 41 9.54 -8.95 -8.41
N GLU A 42 10.17 -9.01 -7.22
CA GLU A 42 10.89 -10.18 -6.71
C GLU A 42 9.99 -11.41 -6.58
N HIS A 43 8.71 -11.21 -6.22
CA HIS A 43 7.78 -12.30 -5.91
C HIS A 43 6.74 -12.59 -7.01
N ARG A 44 6.83 -11.93 -8.17
CA ARG A 44 5.84 -12.06 -9.28
C ARG A 44 4.42 -11.75 -8.81
N LEU A 45 4.29 -10.70 -8.00
CA LEU A 45 3.00 -10.15 -7.59
C LEU A 45 2.59 -9.02 -8.52
N LEU A 46 1.29 -8.81 -8.68
CA LEU A 46 0.73 -7.64 -9.35
C LEU A 46 0.05 -6.78 -8.31
N ILE A 47 0.58 -5.58 -8.08
CA ILE A 47 -0.07 -4.60 -7.21
C ILE A 47 -1.33 -4.11 -7.94
N VAL A 48 -2.51 -4.54 -7.47
CA VAL A 48 -3.81 -4.17 -8.05
C VAL A 48 -4.47 -2.99 -7.33
N GLU A 49 -4.09 -2.76 -6.08
CA GLU A 49 -4.64 -1.70 -5.25
C GLU A 49 -3.58 -1.22 -4.24
N THR A 50 -3.49 0.09 -4.06
CA THR A 50 -2.65 0.72 -3.05
C THR A 50 -3.51 1.57 -2.13
N ILE A 51 -3.50 1.22 -0.85
CA ILE A 51 -4.27 1.89 0.20
C ILE A 51 -3.30 2.72 1.03
N ILE A 52 -3.64 4.00 1.23
CA ILE A 52 -2.81 4.95 1.97
C ILE A 52 -3.62 5.55 3.11
N ASP A 53 -3.13 5.39 4.34
CA ASP A 53 -3.64 6.05 5.54
C ASP A 53 -2.59 7.06 6.05
N GLU A 54 -2.76 8.33 5.68
CA GLU A 54 -1.88 9.43 6.09
C GLU A 54 -2.19 9.87 7.53
N ALA A 55 -1.15 10.18 8.31
CA ALA A 55 -1.27 10.79 9.64
C ALA A 55 -2.11 10.01 10.68
N VAL A 56 -2.39 8.72 10.44
CA VAL A 56 -3.08 7.89 11.42
C VAL A 56 -2.05 7.29 12.37
N SER A 57 -2.18 7.58 13.67
CA SER A 57 -1.31 7.03 14.71
C SER A 57 -1.65 5.57 15.03
N ALA A 58 -0.64 4.68 14.90
CA ALA A 58 -0.66 3.26 15.31
C ALA A 58 -1.13 3.03 16.75
N PHE A 59 -0.91 4.04 17.60
CA PHE A 59 -1.12 3.94 19.04
C PHE A 59 -2.60 3.88 19.43
N SER A 60 -3.48 4.49 18.64
CA SER A 60 -4.90 4.65 19.00
C SER A 60 -5.80 3.55 18.43
N GLY A 61 -5.29 2.63 17.62
CA GLY A 61 -6.09 1.60 16.94
C GLY A 61 -7.07 2.15 15.87
N HIS A 62 -7.00 3.44 15.57
CA HIS A 62 -7.98 4.17 14.74
C HIS A 62 -8.02 3.73 13.27
N HIS A 63 -6.96 3.08 12.78
CA HIS A 63 -6.89 2.54 11.40
C HIS A 63 -7.91 1.43 11.15
N LEU A 64 -8.25 0.66 12.19
CA LEU A 64 -9.20 -0.45 12.08
C LEU A 64 -10.65 0.03 12.06
N THR A 65 -10.94 1.15 12.73
CA THR A 65 -12.31 1.67 12.88
C THR A 65 -12.61 2.84 11.93
N LYS A 66 -11.62 3.72 11.66
CA LYS A 66 -11.79 4.92 10.80
C LYS A 66 -10.83 5.01 9.60
N GLY A 67 -9.79 4.18 9.54
CA GLY A 67 -8.84 4.15 8.42
C GLY A 67 -9.36 3.38 7.20
N ARG A 68 -8.68 3.55 6.06
CA ARG A 68 -8.97 2.82 4.83
C ARG A 68 -8.65 1.33 4.96
N LEU A 69 -7.80 0.94 5.92
CA LEU A 69 -7.55 -0.46 6.25
C LEU A 69 -8.83 -1.19 6.69
N GLY A 70 -9.62 -0.60 7.59
CA GLY A 70 -10.87 -1.22 8.05
C GLY A 70 -11.91 -1.36 6.93
N GLN A 71 -11.91 -0.45 5.96
CA GLN A 71 -12.78 -0.55 4.77
C GLN A 71 -12.33 -1.68 3.84
N PHE A 72 -11.02 -1.82 3.63
CA PHE A 72 -10.47 -2.91 2.84
C PHE A 72 -10.78 -4.27 3.45
N ILE A 73 -10.51 -4.46 4.75
CA ILE A 73 -10.76 -5.75 5.44
C ILE A 73 -12.23 -6.20 5.35
N ARG A 74 -13.20 -5.27 5.25
CA ARG A 74 -14.62 -5.63 5.07
C ARG A 74 -15.00 -6.04 3.64
N ARG A 75 -14.16 -5.72 2.64
CA ARG A 75 -14.41 -5.96 1.22
C ARG A 75 -13.80 -7.27 0.72
N VAL A 76 -12.72 -7.72 1.35
CA VAL A 76 -12.10 -9.05 1.15
C VAL A 76 -12.79 -10.10 2.01
#